data_AF-A0A6A8MLH4-F1
#
_entry.id   AF-A0A6A8MLH4-F1
#
_cell.length_a   1.000
_cell.length_b   1.000
_cell.length_c   1.000
_cell.angle_alpha   90.00
_cell.angle_beta   90.00
_cell.angle_gamma   90.00
#
_symmetry.space_group_name_H-M   'P 1'
#
loop_
_entity.id
_entity.type
_entity.pdbx_description
1 polymer ?
#
loop_
_entity_poly.entity_id
_entity_poly.type
_entity_poly.pdbx_seq_one_letter_code
_entity_poly.pdbx_strand_id
1 'polypeptide(L)'
;MKLENLRIIIDERERKSGIPDLLKSVGLNIEMKTLPVGDYIVAPETVVERKSIRDLMSSVFDGRLFDQCSRLKEHFQFPIVL
;
A
#
# COMPACT_ATOMS: atom_id res chain seq x y z
N MET A 1 4.83 20.38 9.75
CA MET A 1 5.40 19.69 8.58
C MET A 1 4.47 19.94 7.40
N LYS A 2 4.97 20.33 6.23
CA LYS A 2 4.12 20.54 5.05
C LYS A 2 3.93 19.22 4.30
N LEU A 3 2.72 18.97 3.79
CA LEU A 3 2.36 17.76 3.03
C LEU A 3 3.23 17.55 1.78
N GLU A 4 3.66 18.64 1.14
CA GLU A 4 4.54 18.63 -0.04
C GLU A 4 5.91 17.98 0.23
N ASN A 5 6.34 17.90 1.49
CA ASN A 5 7.60 17.24 1.88
C ASN A 5 7.43 15.74 2.16
N LEU A 6 6.19 15.23 2.22
CA LEU A 6 5.92 13.81 2.37
C LEU A 6 5.89 13.17 0.98
N ARG A 7 6.71 12.13 0.79
CA ARG A 7 6.72 11.30 -0.40
C ARG A 7 6.07 9.96 -0.10
N ILE A 8 5.10 9.58 -0.92
CA ILE A 8 4.50 8.24 -0.91
C ILE A 8 4.86 7.55 -2.23
N ILE A 9 5.35 6.32 -2.14
CA ILE A 9 5.57 5.48 -3.33
C ILE A 9 4.37 4.55 -3.46
N ILE A 10 3.72 4.55 -4.61
CA ILE A 10 2.46 3.83 -4.84
C ILE A 10 2.65 2.82 -5.96
N ASP A 11 2.11 1.62 -5.77
CA ASP A 11 2.10 0.59 -6.79
C ASP A 11 1.29 1.01 -8.02
N GLU A 12 1.81 0.78 -9.22
CA GLU A 12 1.13 1.12 -10.49
C GLU A 12 -0.27 0.49 -10.62
N ARG A 13 -0.52 -0.66 -9.99
CA ARG A 13 -1.83 -1.32 -9.98
C ARG A 13 -2.90 -0.48 -9.27
N GLU A 14 -2.50 0.34 -8.29
CA GLU A 14 -3.42 1.21 -7.55
C GLU A 14 -3.88 2.45 -8.33
N ARG A 15 -3.31 2.72 -9.51
CA ARG A 15 -3.81 3.79 -10.38
C ARG A 15 -5.32 3.66 -10.67
N LYS A 16 -5.84 2.44 -10.75
CA LYS A 16 -7.26 2.16 -11.01
C LYS A 16 -8.19 2.46 -9.84
N SER A 17 -7.66 2.68 -8.64
CA SER A 17 -8.48 2.95 -7.45
C SER A 17 -8.96 4.41 -7.36
N GLY A 18 -8.30 5.32 -8.09
CA GLY A 18 -8.49 6.77 -7.97
C GLY A 18 -7.87 7.39 -6.70
N ILE A 19 -7.32 6.58 -5.78
CA ILE A 19 -6.66 7.07 -4.56
C ILE A 19 -5.40 7.87 -4.87
N PRO A 20 -4.51 7.47 -5.81
CA PRO A 20 -3.34 8.28 -6.14
C PRO A 20 -3.69 9.71 -6.57
N ASP A 21 -4.77 9.88 -7.34
CA ASP A 21 -5.24 11.20 -7.78
C ASP A 21 -5.79 12.02 -6.60
N LEU A 22 -6.53 11.39 -5.68
CA LEU A 22 -7.01 12.04 -4.46
C LEU A 22 -5.85 12.50 -3.57
N LEU A 23 -4.85 11.65 -3.35
CA LEU A 23 -3.67 11.99 -2.56
C LEU A 23 -2.88 13.15 -3.21
N LYS A 24 -2.78 13.16 -4.54
CA LYS A 24 -2.14 14.26 -5.28
C LYS A 24 -2.92 15.57 -5.12
N SER A 25 -4.25 15.49 -5.15
CA SER A 25 -5.14 16.67 -5.03
C SER A 25 -5.02 17.38 -3.66
N VAL A 26 -4.64 16.66 -2.61
CA VAL A 26 -4.38 17.22 -1.27
C VAL A 26 -2.93 17.69 -1.08
N GLY A 27 -2.11 17.66 -2.14
CA GLY A 27 -0.75 18.21 -2.16
C GLY A 27 0.35 17.26 -1.67
N LEU A 28 0.10 15.94 -1.66
CA LEU A 28 1.15 14.96 -1.38
C LEU A 28 2.06 14.76 -2.60
N ASN A 29 3.35 14.57 -2.35
CA ASN A 29 4.28 14.15 -3.38
C ASN A 29 4.17 12.63 -3.59
N ILE A 30 3.80 12.21 -4.79
CA ILE A 30 3.54 10.81 -5.13
C ILE A 30 4.49 10.36 -6.21
N GLU A 31 5.02 9.16 -6.04
CA GLU A 31 5.78 8.46 -7.06
C GLU A 31 5.13 7.12 -7.38
N MET A 32 4.78 6.90 -8.65
CA MET A 32 4.25 5.61 -9.09
C MET A 32 5.40 4.68 -9.47
N LYS A 33 5.38 3.45 -8.97
CA LYS A 33 6.35 2.38 -9.27
C LYS A 33 5.68 1.02 -9.28
N THR A 34 6.27 0.04 -9.93
CA THR A 34 5.88 -1.36 -9.71
C THR A 34 6.54 -1.85 -8.43
N LEU A 35 5.75 -2.20 -7.42
CA LEU A 35 6.27 -2.69 -6.14
C LEU A 35 6.27 -4.23 -6.10
N PRO A 36 7.34 -4.85 -5.59
CA PRO A 36 7.38 -6.30 -5.42
C PRO A 36 6.45 -6.80 -4.30
N VAL A 37 6.13 -5.95 -3.33
CA VAL A 37 5.22 -6.24 -2.20
C VAL A 37 4.54 -4.95 -1.72
N GLY A 38 3.27 -5.06 -1.30
CA GLY A 38 2.47 -3.94 -0.81
C GLY A 38 1.99 -2.98 -1.91
N ASP A 39 1.14 -2.05 -1.52
CA ASP A 39 0.50 -1.11 -2.45
C ASP A 39 0.97 0.34 -2.23
N TYR A 40 1.23 0.75 -0.99
CA TYR A 40 1.65 2.11 -0.66
C TYR A 40 2.80 2.08 0.36
N ILE A 41 3.99 2.54 -0.04
CA ILE A 41 5.09 2.79 0.90
C ILE A 41 4.94 4.22 1.40
N VAL A 42 4.52 4.35 2.66
CA VAL A 42 4.21 5.65 3.30
C VAL A 42 5.36 6.17 4.18
N ALA A 43 6.29 5.29 4.52
CA ALA A 43 7.58 5.59 5.16
C ALA A 43 8.59 4.49 4.78
N PRO A 44 9.91 4.70 4.92
CA PRO A 44 10.92 3.68 4.61
C PRO A 44 10.66 2.32 5.26
N GLU A 45 10.08 2.32 6.46
CA GLU A 45 9.81 1.14 7.28
C GLU A 45 8.34 0.70 7.28
N THR A 46 7.44 1.46 6.62
CA THR A 46 5.98 1.26 6.68
C THR A 46 5.39 1.10 5.29
N VAL A 47 4.71 -0.03 5.09
CA VAL A 47 3.94 -0.32 3.87
C VAL A 47 2.47 -0.56 4.22
N VAL A 48 1.58 -0.09 3.35
CA VAL A 48 0.15 -0.36 3.41
C VAL A 48 -0.22 -1.26 2.25
N GLU A 49 -0.90 -2.36 2.56
CA GLU A 49 -1.60 -3.23 1.62
C GLU A 49 -3.08 -2.91 1.70
N ARG A 50 -3.68 -2.48 0.59
CA ARG A 50 -5.08 -2.13 0.52
C ARG A 50 -5.89 -3.34 0.10
N LYS A 51 -6.91 -3.70 0.87
CA LYS A 51 -7.71 -4.90 0.65
C LYS A 51 -9.20 -4.59 0.78
N SER A 52 -9.96 -4.89 -0.28
CA SER A 52 -11.42 -4.82 -0.17
C SER A 52 -11.92 -5.86 0.84
N ILE A 53 -13.07 -5.61 1.46
CA ILE A 53 -13.66 -6.59 2.39
C ILE A 53 -13.88 -7.97 1.73
N ARG A 54 -14.22 -7.99 0.44
CA ARG A 54 -14.40 -9.23 -0.32
C ARG A 54 -13.08 -9.97 -0.52
N ASP A 55 -12.02 -9.25 -0.88
CA ASP A 55 -10.69 -9.84 -1.07
C ASP A 55 -10.05 -10.28 0.25
N LEU A 56 -10.33 -9.55 1.33
CA LEU A 56 -9.92 -9.95 2.66
C LEU A 56 -10.57 -11.28 3.03
N MET A 57 -11.90 -11.36 2.97
CA MET A 57 -12.63 -12.58 3.29
C MET A 57 -12.16 -13.77 2.46
N SER A 58 -12.05 -13.61 1.13
CA SER A 58 -11.59 -14.71 0.25
C SER A 58 -10.15 -15.12 0.57
N SER A 59 -9.25 -14.16 0.79
CA SER A 59 -7.84 -14.47 1.11
C SER A 59 -7.64 -15.15 2.45
N VAL A 60 -8.53 -14.92 3.43
CA VAL A 60 -8.55 -15.65 4.71
C VAL A 60 -8.94 -17.11 4.48
N PHE A 61 -10.05 -17.35 3.75
CA PHE A 61 -10.52 -18.70 3.48
C PHE A 61 -9.54 -19.51 2.62
N ASP A 62 -8.88 -18.86 1.67
CA ASP A 62 -7.90 -19.50 0.79
C ASP A 62 -6.51 -19.62 1.43
N GLY A 63 -6.30 -19.10 2.66
CA GLY A 63 -5.02 -19.07 3.36
C GLY A 63 -4.00 -18.04 2.83
N ARG A 64 -4.23 -17.48 1.63
CA ARG A 64 -3.33 -16.52 0.95
C ARG A 64 -3.03 -15.26 1.75
N LEU A 65 -3.91 -14.85 2.68
CA LEU A 65 -3.65 -13.69 3.54
C LEU A 65 -2.38 -13.88 4.38
N PHE A 66 -2.15 -15.07 4.91
CA PHE A 66 -1.03 -15.34 5.83
C PHE A 66 0.32 -15.29 5.10
N ASP A 67 0.38 -15.82 3.88
CA ASP A 67 1.56 -15.71 3.02
C ASP A 67 1.85 -14.25 2.66
N GLN A 68 0.80 -13.48 2.35
CA GLN A 68 0.94 -12.05 2.06
C GLN A 68 1.47 -11.28 3.27
N CYS A 69 0.89 -11.48 4.46
CA CYS A 69 1.37 -10.88 5.70
C CYS A 69 2.82 -11.25 6.01
N SER A 70 3.22 -12.50 5.76
CA SER A 70 4.60 -12.94 5.97
C SER A 70 5.57 -12.20 5.05
N ARG A 71 5.25 -12.12 3.75
CA ARG A 71 6.06 -11.36 2.78
C ARG A 71 6.17 -9.88 3.12
N LEU A 72 5.08 -9.27 3.59
CA LEU A 72 5.10 -7.86 4.03
C LEU A 72 6.04 -7.65 5.23
N LYS A 73 5.97 -8.54 6.23
CA LYS A 73 6.83 -8.50 7.44
C LYS A 73 8.30 -8.80 7.17
N GLU A 74 8.61 -9.55 6.11
CA GLU A 74 9.99 -9.82 5.68
C GLU A 74 10.67 -8.56 5.13
N HIS A 75 9.91 -7.62 4.56
CA HIS A 75 10.45 -6.45 3.87
C HIS A 75 10.26 -5.14 4.65
N PHE A 76 9.26 -5.05 5.53
CA PHE A 76 8.92 -3.84 6.26
C PHE A 76 8.72 -4.12 7.75
N GLN A 77 9.16 -3.17 8.58
CA GLN A 77 9.04 -3.27 10.03
C GLN A 77 7.60 -3.06 10.50
N PHE A 78 6.85 -2.19 9.82
CA PHE A 78 5.48 -1.83 10.18
C PHE A 78 4.52 -2.01 9.00
N PRO A 79 4.21 -3.25 8.60
CA PRO A 79 3.21 -3.49 7.56
C PRO A 79 1.79 -3.29 8.12
N ILE A 80 0.93 -2.66 7.32
CA ILE A 80 -0.48 -2.39 7.64
C ILE A 80 -1.34 -3.00 6.53
N VAL A 81 -2.41 -3.70 6.90
CA VAL A 81 -3.47 -4.13 5.95
C VAL A 81 -4.68 -3.24 6.21
N LEU A 82 -5.17 -2.56 5.18
CA LEU A 82 -6.26 -1.58 5.22
C LEU A 82 -7.44 -2.00 4.35
#